data_AF-A0A224Y8P0-F1
#
_entry.id   AF-A0A224Y8P0-F1
#
_cell.length_a   1.000
_cell.length_b   1.000
_cell.length_c   1.000
_cell.angle_alpha   90.00
_cell.angle_beta   90.00
_cell.angle_gamma   90.00
#
_symmetry.space_group_name_H-M   'P 1'
#
loop_
_entity.id
_entity.type
_entity.pdbx_description
1 polymer ?
#
loop_
_entity_poly.entity_id
_entity_poly.type
_entity_poly.pdbx_seq_one_letter_code
_entity_poly.pdbx_strand_id
1 'polypeptide(L)'
;MTRKSSVVALLATFLIGFGHPALSQQRPQPHECYAGWVSPCYRQYHAVLGEEMGGSYDRVCKNVTAKYRCHQKIASCPEPVRTNFSRQEEGYEALRSFVCDRKAFEDYRAASRCRDFRRLKDCEDRNGPSPKEHEEDPANTGCKLIRSAMICFDELFMSDCEMDKKTAKAAFMKGENILLALEGCSSSAASHLLSQLLMLGVVVVAFSRYMNK
;
A
#
# COMPACT_ATOMS: atom_id res chain seq x y z
N MET A 1 -15.76 64.77 -7.06
CA MET A 1 -17.01 63.98 -7.07
C MET A 1 -17.07 63.18 -8.36
N THR A 2 -17.26 61.87 -8.22
CA THR A 2 -17.03 60.81 -9.19
C THR A 2 -18.37 60.20 -9.66
N ARG A 3 -18.51 59.94 -10.96
CA ARG A 3 -19.46 58.99 -11.58
C ARG A 3 -18.72 58.36 -12.77
N LYS A 4 -18.26 57.10 -12.67
CA LYS A 4 -18.97 55.84 -12.96
C LYS A 4 -19.69 55.85 -14.32
N SER A 5 -19.08 55.28 -15.35
CA SER A 5 -19.31 53.87 -15.75
C SER A 5 -18.76 53.57 -17.15
N SER A 6 -18.49 52.28 -17.35
CA SER A 6 -18.32 51.57 -18.63
C SER A 6 -16.96 51.66 -19.31
N VAL A 7 -16.04 50.82 -18.84
CA VAL A 7 -15.19 50.03 -19.75
C VAL A 7 -15.43 48.56 -19.40
N VAL A 8 -16.59 48.06 -19.83
CA VAL A 8 -16.79 46.63 -20.07
C VAL A 8 -16.05 46.33 -21.36
N ALA A 9 -14.82 45.83 -21.26
CA ALA A 9 -14.09 45.08 -22.28
C ALA A 9 -12.59 45.19 -21.98
N LEU A 10 -12.05 44.21 -21.27
CA LEU A 10 -10.65 43.76 -21.31
C LEU A 10 -10.41 42.90 -20.07
N LEU A 11 -10.72 41.61 -20.18
CA LEU A 11 -10.13 40.47 -19.43
C LEU A 11 -10.95 39.20 -19.73
N ALA A 12 -11.10 38.85 -21.01
CA ALA A 12 -11.70 37.59 -21.44
C ALA A 12 -10.96 37.00 -22.65
N THR A 13 -9.64 37.08 -22.65
CA THR A 13 -8.76 36.53 -23.69
C THR A 13 -7.60 35.73 -23.10
N PHE A 14 -7.90 34.86 -22.13
CA PHE A 14 -6.97 33.82 -21.67
C PHE A 14 -7.66 32.47 -21.45
N LEU A 15 -8.65 32.14 -22.29
CA LEU A 15 -9.33 30.83 -22.29
C LEU A 15 -9.57 30.28 -23.71
N ILE A 16 -8.65 30.50 -24.65
CA ILE A 16 -8.66 29.78 -25.92
C ILE A 16 -7.20 29.46 -26.27
N GLY A 17 -6.67 28.38 -25.69
CA GLY A 17 -5.25 28.08 -25.87
C GLY A 17 -4.74 26.71 -25.46
N PHE A 18 -5.53 25.77 -24.92
CA PHE A 18 -5.07 24.39 -24.68
C PHE A 18 -6.21 23.37 -24.77
N GLY A 19 -7.13 23.59 -25.71
CA GLY A 19 -8.31 22.75 -25.94
C GLY A 19 -8.19 21.84 -27.16
N HIS A 20 -7.02 21.27 -27.43
CA HIS A 20 -6.96 20.02 -28.17
C HIS A 20 -6.57 18.96 -27.15
N PRO A 21 -7.50 18.10 -26.69
CA PRO A 21 -7.07 16.77 -26.33
C PRO A 21 -6.57 16.20 -27.64
N ALA A 22 -5.26 16.27 -27.87
CA ALA A 22 -4.63 15.25 -28.66
C ALA A 22 -5.15 13.96 -28.03
N LEU A 23 -6.01 13.26 -28.78
CA LEU A 23 -6.18 11.83 -28.66
C LEU A 23 -4.75 11.30 -28.71
N SER A 24 -4.12 11.22 -27.56
CA SER A 24 -2.90 10.49 -27.35
C SER A 24 -3.33 9.08 -27.68
N GLN A 25 -3.11 8.70 -28.94
CA GLN A 25 -2.89 7.32 -29.29
C GLN A 25 -1.71 6.89 -28.43
N GLN A 26 -1.97 6.56 -27.16
CA GLN A 26 -1.10 5.74 -26.37
C GLN A 26 -0.92 4.51 -27.23
N ARG A 27 0.26 4.38 -27.85
CA ARG A 27 0.68 3.14 -28.47
C ARG A 27 0.30 2.02 -27.50
N PRO A 28 -0.25 0.90 -27.98
CA PRO A 28 -0.57 -0.23 -27.13
C PRO A 28 0.63 -0.49 -26.23
N GLN A 29 0.45 -0.33 -24.93
CA GLN A 29 1.53 -0.57 -23.99
C GLN A 29 1.78 -2.08 -23.96
N PRO A 30 3.02 -2.53 -23.73
CA PRO A 30 3.29 -3.95 -23.51
C PRO A 30 2.34 -4.51 -22.45
N HIS A 31 1.88 -5.74 -22.63
CA HIS A 31 0.90 -6.35 -21.72
C HIS A 31 1.33 -6.29 -20.24
N GLU A 32 2.64 -6.34 -20.02
CA GLU A 32 3.31 -6.34 -18.73
C GLU A 32 3.18 -5.02 -17.96
N CYS A 33 2.67 -3.95 -18.61
CA CYS A 33 2.46 -2.64 -18.01
C CYS A 33 1.01 -2.39 -17.58
N TYR A 34 0.08 -3.31 -17.85
CA TYR A 34 -1.29 -3.20 -17.35
C TYR A 34 -1.36 -3.57 -15.87
N ALA A 35 -2.20 -2.88 -15.10
CA ALA A 35 -2.37 -3.11 -13.67
C ALA A 35 -2.70 -4.58 -13.32
N GLY A 36 -3.48 -5.25 -14.19
CA GLY A 36 -3.79 -6.68 -14.05
C GLY A 36 -2.58 -7.61 -14.11
N TRP A 37 -1.41 -7.14 -14.57
CA TRP A 37 -0.13 -7.88 -14.54
C TRP A 37 0.83 -7.38 -13.48
N VAL A 38 0.86 -6.07 -13.26
CA VAL A 38 1.78 -5.46 -12.31
C VAL A 38 1.43 -5.83 -10.86
N SER A 39 0.17 -5.70 -10.44
CA SER A 39 -0.21 -6.00 -9.05
C SER A 39 0.02 -7.48 -8.68
N PRO A 40 -0.37 -8.47 -9.51
CA PRO A 40 -0.03 -9.87 -9.23
C PRO A 40 1.47 -10.17 -9.19
N CYS A 41 2.30 -9.38 -9.89
CA CYS A 41 3.74 -9.55 -9.80
C CYS A 41 4.27 -9.26 -8.40
N TYR A 42 3.83 -8.16 -7.78
CA TYR A 42 4.24 -7.83 -6.41
C TYR A 42 3.68 -8.83 -5.39
N ARG A 43 2.47 -9.33 -5.60
CA ARG A 43 1.86 -10.38 -4.75
C ARG A 43 2.66 -11.67 -4.69
N GLN A 44 3.43 -12.02 -5.73
CA GLN A 44 4.29 -13.21 -5.69
C GLN A 44 5.32 -13.17 -4.56
N TYR A 45 5.64 -11.97 -4.04
CA TYR A 45 6.56 -11.84 -2.92
C TYR A 45 5.93 -12.16 -1.54
N HIS A 46 4.62 -12.36 -1.45
CA HIS A 46 3.98 -12.77 -0.19
C HIS A 46 4.49 -14.14 0.28
N ALA A 47 4.75 -15.04 -0.67
CA ALA A 47 5.29 -16.37 -0.42
C ALA A 47 6.67 -16.36 0.28
N VAL A 48 7.40 -15.22 0.24
CA VAL A 48 8.68 -15.09 0.94
C VAL A 48 8.51 -15.09 2.45
N LEU A 49 7.45 -14.45 2.96
CA LEU A 49 7.16 -14.38 4.38
C LEU A 49 6.50 -15.67 4.92
N GLY A 50 5.69 -16.34 4.10
CA GLY A 50 4.92 -17.54 4.48
C GLY A 50 5.68 -18.87 4.54
N GLU A 51 7.02 -18.87 4.52
CA GLU A 51 7.88 -20.08 4.48
C GLU A 51 7.72 -20.97 3.22
N GLU A 52 6.83 -20.63 2.28
CA GLU A 52 6.56 -21.39 1.04
C GLU A 52 7.74 -21.46 0.07
N MET A 53 8.72 -20.56 0.23
CA MET A 53 9.89 -20.47 -0.64
C MET A 53 10.93 -21.59 -0.47
N GLY A 54 10.79 -22.48 0.53
CA GLY A 54 11.59 -23.70 0.70
C GLY A 54 13.10 -23.53 0.51
N GLY A 55 13.87 -23.38 1.59
CA GLY A 55 15.34 -23.33 1.48
C GLY A 55 16.03 -22.68 2.68
N SER A 56 17.37 -22.66 2.64
CA SER A 56 18.17 -21.94 3.63
C SER A 56 17.89 -20.43 3.57
N TYR A 57 18.05 -19.76 4.72
CA TYR A 57 17.93 -18.31 4.84
C TYR A 57 18.68 -17.55 3.73
N ASP A 58 19.93 -17.93 3.47
CA ASP A 58 20.77 -17.27 2.46
C ASP A 58 20.20 -17.42 1.04
N ARG A 59 19.55 -18.56 0.74
CA ARG A 59 18.86 -18.77 -0.54
C ARG A 59 17.65 -17.85 -0.65
N VAL A 60 16.87 -17.70 0.42
CA VAL A 60 15.69 -16.82 0.44
C VAL A 60 16.11 -15.36 0.24
N CYS A 61 17.11 -14.86 0.99
CA CYS A 61 17.63 -13.50 0.83
C CYS A 61 18.21 -13.26 -0.58
N LYS A 62 18.96 -14.24 -1.13
CA LYS A 62 19.48 -14.15 -2.50
C LYS A 62 18.34 -14.09 -3.54
N ASN A 63 17.33 -14.93 -3.40
CA ASN A 63 16.21 -14.99 -4.34
C ASN A 63 15.38 -13.71 -4.34
N VAL A 64 15.04 -13.16 -3.16
CA VAL A 64 14.29 -11.89 -3.10
C VAL A 64 15.12 -10.75 -3.69
N THR A 65 16.44 -10.72 -3.47
CA THR A 65 17.34 -9.70 -4.02
C THR A 65 17.46 -9.76 -5.54
N ALA A 66 17.38 -10.95 -6.14
CA ALA A 66 17.51 -11.13 -7.58
C ALA A 66 16.36 -10.53 -8.40
N LYS A 67 15.26 -10.11 -7.75
CA LYS A 67 13.98 -9.69 -8.35
C LYS A 67 13.33 -10.81 -9.18
N TYR A 68 12.03 -11.02 -9.02
CA TYR A 68 11.28 -11.89 -9.92
C TYR A 68 11.30 -11.36 -11.35
N ARG A 69 11.20 -12.26 -12.34
CA ARG A 69 11.21 -11.91 -13.76
C ARG A 69 10.14 -10.90 -14.14
N CYS A 70 8.96 -10.97 -13.52
CA CYS A 70 7.88 -10.01 -13.77
C CYS A 70 8.26 -8.60 -13.29
N HIS A 71 9.06 -8.48 -12.22
CA HIS A 71 9.51 -7.21 -11.66
C HIS A 71 10.52 -6.51 -12.57
N GLN A 72 11.45 -7.29 -13.13
CA GLN A 72 12.40 -6.82 -14.13
C GLN A 72 11.70 -6.27 -15.39
N LYS A 73 10.56 -6.85 -15.77
CA LYS A 73 9.73 -6.39 -16.89
C LYS A 73 9.02 -5.07 -16.59
N ILE A 74 8.52 -4.88 -15.37
CA ILE A 74 7.88 -3.63 -14.92
C ILE A 74 8.86 -2.45 -15.01
N ALA A 75 10.16 -2.67 -14.79
CA ALA A 75 11.17 -1.62 -14.92
C ALA A 75 11.23 -0.99 -16.33
N SER A 76 10.76 -1.69 -17.36
CA SER A 76 10.68 -1.20 -18.74
C SER A 76 9.40 -0.42 -19.06
N CYS A 77 8.44 -0.39 -18.14
CA CYS A 77 7.16 0.31 -18.36
C CYS A 77 7.32 1.83 -18.36
N PRO A 78 6.41 2.56 -19.04
CA PRO A 78 6.41 4.03 -19.03
C PRO A 78 6.39 4.58 -17.59
N GLU A 79 7.03 5.74 -17.39
CA GLU A 79 7.11 6.39 -16.07
C GLU A 79 5.75 6.50 -15.36
N PRO A 80 4.65 6.93 -16.01
CA PRO A 80 3.36 7.04 -15.33
C PRO A 80 2.84 5.72 -14.76
N VAL A 81 3.13 4.60 -15.43
CA VAL A 81 2.77 3.26 -14.91
C VAL A 81 3.62 2.95 -13.70
N ARG A 82 4.95 3.12 -13.79
CA ARG A 82 5.86 2.85 -12.66
C ARG A 82 5.53 3.71 -11.44
N THR A 83 5.18 4.99 -11.64
CA THR A 83 4.75 5.88 -10.56
C THR A 83 3.47 5.41 -9.88
N ASN A 84 2.51 4.83 -10.63
CA ASN A 84 1.28 4.29 -10.05
C ASN A 84 1.51 3.07 -9.13
N PHE A 85 2.68 2.42 -9.24
CA PHE A 85 3.08 1.28 -8.43
C PHE A 85 4.24 1.59 -7.46
N SER A 86 4.52 2.87 -7.20
CA SER A 86 5.62 3.30 -6.32
C SER A 86 5.51 2.69 -4.93
N ARG A 87 4.30 2.61 -4.38
CA ARG A 87 4.05 2.02 -3.06
C ARG A 87 4.36 0.53 -3.01
N GLN A 88 4.02 -0.21 -4.05
CA GLN A 88 4.36 -1.63 -4.16
C GLN A 88 5.86 -1.82 -4.30
N GLU A 89 6.56 -0.93 -5.03
CA GLU A 89 8.03 -0.92 -5.07
C GLU A 89 8.65 -0.65 -3.70
N GLU A 90 8.14 0.33 -2.95
CA GLU A 90 8.55 0.60 -1.57
C GLU A 90 8.33 -0.63 -0.67
N GLY A 91 7.19 -1.30 -0.82
CA GLY A 91 6.90 -2.55 -0.12
C GLY A 91 7.89 -3.67 -0.48
N TYR A 92 8.25 -3.79 -1.75
CA TYR A 92 9.26 -4.75 -2.21
C TYR A 92 10.65 -4.46 -1.63
N GLU A 93 11.11 -3.20 -1.65
CA GLU A 93 12.42 -2.84 -1.08
C GLU A 93 12.45 -3.00 0.44
N ALA A 94 11.34 -2.72 1.12
CA ALA A 94 11.16 -2.99 2.54
C ALA A 94 11.20 -4.50 2.83
N LEU A 95 10.53 -5.33 2.02
CA LEU A 95 10.58 -6.78 2.13
C LEU A 95 12.00 -7.31 1.94
N ARG A 96 12.70 -6.86 0.90
CA ARG A 96 14.08 -7.27 0.60
C ARG A 96 14.98 -7.00 1.78
N SER A 97 14.91 -5.78 2.33
CA SER A 97 15.71 -5.37 3.48
C SER A 97 15.34 -6.17 4.73
N PHE A 98 14.05 -6.42 4.94
CA PHE A 98 13.52 -7.15 6.09
C PHE A 98 13.92 -8.64 6.08
N VAL A 99 13.77 -9.31 4.94
CA VAL A 99 14.13 -10.72 4.78
C VAL A 99 15.64 -10.93 4.84
N CYS A 100 16.42 -9.99 4.32
CA CYS A 100 17.88 -10.01 4.42
C CYS A 100 18.42 -9.50 5.77
N ASP A 101 17.55 -9.12 6.71
CA ASP A 101 17.86 -8.99 8.13
C ASP A 101 17.42 -10.28 8.84
N ARG A 102 18.38 -11.18 9.11
CA ARG A 102 18.10 -12.51 9.65
C ARG A 102 17.29 -12.44 10.94
N LYS A 103 17.67 -11.54 11.84
CA LYS A 103 17.01 -11.42 13.13
C LYS A 103 15.57 -10.95 12.94
N ALA A 104 15.35 -9.90 12.16
CA ALA A 104 14.00 -9.37 11.95
C ALA A 104 13.08 -10.41 11.29
N PHE A 105 13.61 -11.20 10.35
CA PHE A 105 12.87 -12.24 9.68
C PHE A 105 12.52 -13.43 10.58
N GLU A 106 13.48 -13.89 11.39
CA GLU A 106 13.26 -14.95 12.38
C GLU A 106 12.29 -14.52 13.47
N ASP A 107 12.41 -13.28 13.98
CA ASP A 107 11.48 -12.71 14.96
C ASP A 107 10.04 -12.68 14.42
N TYR A 108 9.83 -12.32 13.14
CA TYR A 108 8.50 -12.35 12.53
C TYR A 108 7.95 -13.76 12.37
N ARG A 109 8.78 -14.73 11.97
CA ARG A 109 8.35 -16.13 11.87
C ARG A 109 7.99 -16.70 13.22
N ALA A 110 8.79 -16.44 14.25
CA ALA A 110 8.50 -16.83 15.63
C ALA A 110 7.21 -16.18 16.12
N ALA A 111 7.05 -14.87 15.93
CA ALA A 111 5.84 -14.14 16.30
C ALA A 111 4.59 -14.64 15.57
N SER A 112 4.72 -14.98 14.28
CA SER A 112 3.62 -15.52 13.47
C SER A 112 3.13 -16.87 14.02
N ARG A 113 4.04 -17.68 14.57
CA ARG A 113 3.75 -18.95 15.26
C ARG A 113 3.18 -18.78 16.66
N CYS A 114 3.26 -17.60 17.28
CA CYS A 114 2.61 -17.32 18.58
C CYS A 114 1.08 -17.22 18.51
N ARG A 115 0.45 -17.54 17.36
CA ARG A 115 -1.00 -17.42 17.16
C ARG A 115 -1.66 -18.80 17.15
N ASP A 116 -2.82 -18.95 17.78
CA ASP A 116 -3.63 -20.16 17.66
C ASP A 116 -4.31 -20.21 16.29
N PHE A 117 -3.66 -20.90 15.35
CA PHE A 117 -4.16 -21.06 13.98
C PHE A 117 -5.52 -21.77 13.90
N ARG A 118 -5.92 -22.55 14.92
CA ARG A 118 -7.25 -23.19 14.92
C ARG A 118 -8.37 -22.18 15.06
N ARG A 119 -8.09 -21.05 15.71
CA ARG A 119 -9.02 -19.93 15.92
C ARG A 119 -8.86 -18.81 14.89
N LEU A 120 -7.83 -18.90 14.04
CA LEU A 120 -7.54 -17.86 13.04
C LEU A 120 -8.70 -17.67 12.08
N LYS A 121 -9.24 -18.78 11.54
CA LYS A 121 -10.38 -18.73 10.62
C LYS A 121 -11.58 -17.98 11.22
N ASP A 122 -11.94 -18.28 12.46
CA ASP A 122 -13.08 -17.63 13.11
C ASP A 122 -12.86 -16.13 13.28
N CYS A 123 -11.62 -15.71 13.56
CA CYS A 123 -11.29 -14.30 13.68
C CYS A 123 -11.27 -13.60 12.31
N GLU A 124 -10.72 -14.25 11.28
CA GLU A 124 -10.68 -13.75 9.91
C GLU A 124 -12.08 -13.66 9.30
N ASP A 125 -12.97 -14.61 9.58
CA ASP A 125 -14.36 -14.57 9.11
C ASP A 125 -15.14 -13.37 9.73
N ARG A 126 -14.74 -12.90 10.93
CA ARG A 126 -15.35 -11.72 11.59
C ARG A 126 -14.75 -10.38 11.16
N ASN A 127 -13.44 -10.34 10.89
CA ASN A 127 -12.70 -9.09 10.66
C ASN A 127 -12.20 -8.91 9.22
N GLY A 128 -12.25 -9.97 8.41
CA GLY A 128 -11.82 -10.00 7.02
C GLY A 128 -12.92 -9.56 6.05
N PRO A 129 -12.63 -9.57 4.73
CA PRO A 129 -13.61 -9.25 3.72
C PRO A 129 -14.70 -10.32 3.67
N SER A 130 -15.96 -9.89 3.65
CA SER A 130 -17.08 -10.78 3.36
C SER A 130 -17.03 -11.29 1.91
N PRO A 131 -17.69 -12.43 1.59
CA PRO A 131 -17.76 -12.92 0.21
C PRO A 131 -18.27 -11.88 -0.79
N LYS A 132 -19.25 -11.07 -0.37
CA LYS A 132 -19.80 -9.97 -1.18
C LYS A 132 -18.75 -8.88 -1.45
N GLU A 133 -17.98 -8.49 -0.43
CA GLU A 133 -16.91 -7.50 -0.62
C GLU A 133 -15.77 -8.03 -1.49
N HIS A 134 -15.55 -9.35 -1.51
CA HIS A 134 -14.59 -9.96 -2.41
C HIS A 134 -15.00 -9.80 -3.88
N GLU A 135 -16.29 -9.95 -4.17
CA GLU A 135 -16.85 -9.77 -5.52
C GLU A 135 -16.92 -8.30 -5.94
N GLU A 136 -17.31 -7.40 -5.01
CA GLU A 136 -17.50 -5.97 -5.30
C GLU A 136 -16.19 -5.16 -5.32
N ASP A 137 -15.19 -5.55 -4.51
CA ASP A 137 -13.90 -4.85 -4.40
C ASP A 137 -12.72 -5.87 -4.33
N PRO A 138 -12.48 -6.63 -5.41
CA PRO A 138 -11.42 -7.62 -5.46
C PRO A 138 -10.03 -6.99 -5.34
N ALA A 139 -9.89 -5.72 -5.75
CA ALA A 139 -8.63 -4.98 -5.68
C ALA A 139 -8.18 -4.70 -4.23
N ASN A 140 -9.13 -4.52 -3.30
CA ASN A 140 -8.85 -4.20 -1.90
C ASN A 140 -8.97 -5.43 -0.96
N THR A 141 -9.40 -6.58 -1.48
CA THR A 141 -9.53 -7.82 -0.70
C THR A 141 -8.21 -8.16 0.02
N GLY A 142 -7.08 -8.12 -0.69
CA GLY A 142 -5.77 -8.41 -0.10
C GLY A 142 -5.46 -7.49 1.08
N CYS A 143 -5.74 -6.19 0.94
CA CYS A 143 -5.57 -5.21 2.01
C CYS A 143 -6.41 -5.54 3.25
N LYS A 144 -7.67 -5.95 3.04
CA LYS A 144 -8.58 -6.30 4.14
C LYS A 144 -8.13 -7.58 4.86
N LEU A 145 -7.69 -8.59 4.12
CA LEU A 145 -7.15 -9.83 4.69
C LEU A 145 -5.94 -9.55 5.59
N ILE A 146 -4.97 -8.77 5.11
CA ILE A 146 -3.77 -8.42 5.89
C ILE A 146 -4.15 -7.63 7.14
N ARG A 147 -5.06 -6.63 7.03
CA ARG A 147 -5.54 -5.88 8.20
C ARG A 147 -6.29 -6.77 9.19
N SER A 148 -7.06 -7.73 8.72
CA SER A 148 -7.74 -8.71 9.57
C SER A 148 -6.73 -9.54 10.36
N ALA A 149 -5.69 -10.06 9.71
CA ALA A 149 -4.62 -10.79 10.38
C ALA A 149 -3.93 -9.94 11.48
N MET A 150 -3.72 -8.64 11.22
CA MET A 150 -3.23 -7.68 12.21
C MET A 150 -4.17 -7.51 13.41
N ILE A 151 -5.47 -7.30 13.16
CA ILE A 151 -6.49 -7.17 14.21
C ILE A 151 -6.55 -8.43 15.08
N CYS A 152 -6.51 -9.60 14.42
CA CYS A 152 -6.65 -10.90 15.05
C CYS A 152 -5.46 -11.28 15.94
N PHE A 153 -4.31 -10.63 15.82
CA PHE A 153 -3.11 -11.00 16.59
C PHE A 153 -3.36 -11.06 18.09
N ASP A 154 -4.02 -10.04 18.67
CA ASP A 154 -4.20 -9.96 20.12
C ASP A 154 -5.12 -11.04 20.69
N GLU A 155 -6.14 -11.44 19.92
CA GLU A 155 -7.12 -12.47 20.29
C GLU A 155 -6.53 -13.87 20.18
N LEU A 156 -5.64 -14.07 19.21
CA LEU A 156 -5.06 -15.37 18.88
C LEU A 156 -3.74 -15.64 19.59
N PHE A 157 -3.16 -14.64 20.27
CA PHE A 157 -1.88 -14.80 20.96
C PHE A 157 -1.95 -15.91 22.01
N MET A 158 -1.08 -16.91 21.86
CA MET A 158 -0.98 -18.05 22.76
C MET A 158 -0.15 -17.69 24.00
N SER A 159 -0.68 -17.98 25.18
CA SER A 159 -0.03 -17.64 26.46
C SER A 159 1.27 -18.40 26.71
N ASP A 160 1.48 -19.53 26.04
CA ASP A 160 2.67 -20.37 26.10
C ASP A 160 3.73 -20.03 25.03
N CYS A 161 3.55 -18.94 24.27
CA CYS A 161 4.60 -18.51 23.34
C CYS A 161 5.87 -18.07 24.09
N GLU A 162 7.03 -18.42 23.54
CA GLU A 162 8.35 -18.03 24.08
C GLU A 162 8.55 -16.51 24.08
N MET A 163 8.00 -15.82 23.07
CA MET A 163 8.04 -14.36 22.97
C MET A 163 6.93 -13.74 23.83
N ASP A 164 7.24 -12.66 24.54
CA ASP A 164 6.19 -11.87 25.19
C ASP A 164 5.26 -11.22 24.15
N LYS A 165 4.00 -11.02 24.52
CA LYS A 165 2.96 -10.52 23.62
C LYS A 165 3.34 -9.20 22.92
N LYS A 166 4.01 -8.29 23.62
CA LYS A 166 4.36 -6.97 23.07
C LYS A 166 5.44 -7.11 21.99
N THR A 167 6.48 -7.89 22.25
CA THR A 167 7.56 -8.15 21.30
C THR A 167 7.06 -8.95 20.10
N ALA A 168 6.27 -10.00 20.33
CA ALA A 168 5.66 -10.79 19.27
C ALA A 168 4.77 -9.92 18.38
N LYS A 169 3.90 -9.09 18.97
CA LYS A 169 3.05 -8.17 18.21
C LYS A 169 3.86 -7.21 17.36
N ALA A 170 4.92 -6.60 17.91
CA ALA A 170 5.75 -5.66 17.17
C ALA A 170 6.43 -6.32 15.96
N ALA A 171 7.01 -7.52 16.16
CA ALA A 171 7.64 -8.28 15.08
C ALA A 171 6.63 -8.69 14.00
N PHE A 172 5.47 -9.22 14.41
CA PHE A 172 4.38 -9.59 13.51
C PHE A 172 3.91 -8.40 12.67
N MET A 173 3.58 -7.28 13.33
CA MET A 173 3.09 -6.07 12.66
C MET A 173 4.12 -5.50 11.68
N LYS A 174 5.41 -5.64 11.94
CA LYS A 174 6.46 -5.20 11.02
C LYS A 174 6.36 -5.95 9.67
N GLY A 175 6.16 -7.26 9.69
CA GLY A 175 5.97 -8.06 8.48
C GLY A 175 4.63 -7.78 7.78
N GLU A 176 3.52 -7.70 8.52
CA GLU A 176 2.20 -7.42 7.92
C GLU A 176 2.13 -6.02 7.27
N ASN A 177 2.80 -5.01 7.83
CA ASN A 177 2.87 -3.68 7.21
C ASN A 177 3.63 -3.70 5.87
N ILE A 178 4.64 -4.57 5.73
CA ILE A 178 5.34 -4.78 4.46
C ILE A 178 4.38 -5.41 3.43
N LEU A 179 3.58 -6.40 3.84
CA LEU A 179 2.55 -7.00 2.98
C LEU A 179 1.50 -5.97 2.55
N LEU A 180 1.07 -5.06 3.43
CA LEU A 180 0.17 -3.96 3.05
C LEU A 180 0.79 -3.07 1.98
N ALA A 181 2.07 -2.75 2.09
CA ALA A 181 2.76 -1.93 1.08
C ALA A 181 2.87 -2.67 -0.26
N LEU A 182 3.22 -3.96 -0.25
CA LEU A 182 3.28 -4.83 -1.44
C LEU A 182 1.95 -4.95 -2.17
N GLU A 183 0.85 -4.96 -1.43
CA GLU A 183 -0.50 -5.00 -1.98
C GLU A 183 -0.97 -3.60 -2.47
N GLY A 184 -0.18 -2.55 -2.23
CA GLY A 184 -0.51 -1.17 -2.61
C GLY A 184 -1.48 -0.49 -1.65
N CYS A 185 -1.69 -1.04 -0.46
CA CYS A 185 -2.66 -0.57 0.52
C CYS A 185 -2.12 0.59 1.34
N SER A 186 -2.91 1.66 1.48
CA SER A 186 -2.65 2.69 2.51
C SER A 186 -2.59 2.05 3.90
N SER A 187 -1.50 2.30 4.63
CA SER A 187 -1.50 2.05 6.06
C SER A 187 -2.49 3.02 6.69
N SER A 188 -3.23 2.58 7.69
CA SER A 188 -4.16 3.43 8.44
C SER A 188 -3.44 4.69 8.95
N ALA A 189 -2.16 4.60 9.31
CA ALA A 189 -1.35 5.75 9.71
C ALA A 189 -1.18 6.82 8.59
N ALA A 190 -0.99 6.41 7.34
CA ALA A 190 -0.89 7.35 6.20
C ALA A 190 -2.25 8.03 5.90
N SER A 191 -3.36 7.29 6.06
CA SER A 191 -4.73 7.81 5.95
C SER A 191 -5.04 8.85 7.04
N HIS A 192 -4.52 8.64 8.24
CA HIS A 192 -4.64 9.58 9.36
C HIS A 192 -3.81 10.85 9.13
N LEU A 193 -2.60 10.75 8.57
CA LEU A 193 -1.76 11.91 8.24
C LEU A 193 -2.37 12.78 7.13
N LEU A 194 -2.92 12.18 6.08
CA LEU A 194 -3.63 12.92 5.02
C LEU A 194 -4.90 13.61 5.55
N SER A 195 -5.66 12.93 6.40
CA SER A 195 -6.83 13.53 7.07
C SER A 195 -6.42 14.69 8.00
N GLN A 196 -5.31 14.57 8.74
CA GLN A 196 -4.80 15.63 9.62
C GLN A 196 -4.28 16.83 8.82
N LEU A 197 -3.59 16.61 7.69
CA LEU A 197 -3.12 17.67 6.80
C LEU A 197 -4.28 18.42 6.13
N LEU A 198 -5.34 17.69 5.72
CA LEU A 198 -6.56 18.30 5.20
C LEU A 198 -7.30 19.13 6.25
N MET A 199 -7.39 18.64 7.49
CA MET A 199 -7.99 19.39 8.60
C MET A 199 -7.18 20.65 8.94
N LEU A 200 -5.85 20.58 8.94
CA LEU A 200 -4.97 21.75 9.13
C LEU A 200 -5.15 22.77 7.99
N GLY A 201 -5.26 22.31 6.75
CA GLY A 201 -5.54 23.17 5.59
C GLY A 201 -6.85 23.94 5.71
N VAL A 202 -7.93 23.29 6.18
CA VAL A 202 -9.23 23.93 6.39
C VAL A 202 -9.17 24.98 7.51
N VAL A 203 -8.46 24.71 8.61
CA VAL A 203 -8.30 25.64 9.73
C VAL A 203 -7.50 26.88 9.30
N VAL A 204 -6.41 26.71 8.56
CA VAL A 204 -5.60 27.84 8.06
C VAL A 204 -6.42 28.73 7.11
N VAL A 205 -7.19 28.14 6.19
CA VAL A 205 -8.06 28.90 5.27
C VAL A 205 -9.18 29.63 6.01
N ALA A 206 -9.76 29.03 7.06
CA ALA A 206 -10.77 29.68 7.89
C ALA A 206 -10.19 30.87 8.68
N PHE A 207 -9.01 30.72 9.28
CA PHE A 207 -8.32 31.79 10.00
C PHE A 207 -7.88 32.94 9.07
N SER A 208 -7.36 32.63 7.87
CA SER A 208 -6.98 33.67 6.89
C SER A 208 -8.18 34.44 6.36
N ARG A 209 -9.38 33.85 6.32
CA ARG A 209 -10.62 34.55 5.95
C ARG A 209 -11.22 35.37 7.09
N TYR A 210 -11.00 34.98 8.34
CA TYR A 210 -11.44 35.72 9.51
C TYR A 210 -10.56 36.97 9.76
N MET A 211 -9.25 36.85 9.53
CA MET A 211 -8.28 37.95 9.72
C MET A 211 -8.27 39.01 8.61
N ASN A 212 -8.96 38.77 7.48
CA ASN A 212 -9.08 39.69 6.34
C ASN A 212 -10.48 40.36 6.25
N LYS A 213 -11.25 40.33 7.33
CA LYS A 213 -12.48 41.12 7.53
C LYS A 213 -12.26 42.15 8.62
#